data_AF-A0A0G0F6R3-F1
#
_entry.id   AF-A0A0G0F6R3-F1
#
_cell.length_a   1.000
_cell.length_b   1.000
_cell.length_c   1.000
_cell.angle_alpha   90.00
_cell.angle_beta   90.00
_cell.angle_gamma   90.00
#
_symmetry.space_group_name_H-M   'P 1'
#
loop_
_entity.id
_entity.type
_entity.pdbx_description
1 polymer ?
#
loop_
_entity_poly.entity_id
_entity_poly.type
_entity_poly.pdbx_seq_one_letter_code
_entity_poly.pdbx_strand_id
1 'polypeptide(L)'
;MLQVPSGTFYDAEDCRLLELMCLYKFIEWRESTFRLNSGIESHVYVFGREDTTDNPELEWMIGRKTALTIKAVPWPDKKQICLIGIPTAGTAIAQAAAMVSWQEKIYANEQPICHRIMRECQN
;
A
#
# COMPACT_ATOMS: atom_id res chain seq x y z
N MET A 1 -7.45 16.60 11.42
CA MET A 1 -7.10 16.51 9.99
C MET A 1 -5.90 17.39 9.73
N LEU A 2 -4.91 16.91 8.99
CA LEU A 2 -3.71 17.63 8.61
C LEU A 2 -3.71 17.84 7.09
N GLN A 3 -3.56 19.08 6.60
CA GLN A 3 -3.40 19.32 5.18
C GLN A 3 -1.92 19.23 4.81
N VAL A 4 -1.56 18.33 3.89
CA VAL A 4 -0.18 18.15 3.42
C VAL A 4 0.10 19.02 2.18
N PRO A 5 1.37 19.26 1.80
CA PRO A 5 1.73 20.16 0.69
C PRO A 5 1.10 19.83 -0.67
N SER A 6 0.70 18.57 -0.89
CA SER A 6 -0.05 18.16 -2.08
C SER A 6 -1.51 18.64 -2.10
N GLY A 7 -1.98 19.32 -1.04
CA GLY A 7 -3.37 19.72 -0.85
C GLY A 7 -4.28 18.61 -0.31
N THR A 8 -3.77 17.38 -0.14
CA THR A 8 -4.53 16.26 0.43
C THR A 8 -4.74 16.46 1.93
N PHE A 9 -5.90 16.04 2.45
CA PHE A 9 -6.18 16.02 3.88
C PHE A 9 -5.95 14.62 4.44
N TYR A 10 -5.11 14.54 5.47
CA TYR A 10 -4.87 13.34 6.24
C TYR A 10 -5.76 13.34 7.48
N ASP A 11 -6.45 12.23 7.69
CA ASP A 11 -7.22 11.98 8.91
C ASP A 11 -6.34 11.34 10.01
N ALA A 12 -6.97 10.91 11.10
CA ALA A 12 -6.25 10.28 12.21
C ALA A 12 -5.65 8.91 11.82
N GLU A 13 -6.30 8.16 10.93
CA GLU A 13 -5.80 6.87 10.46
C GLU A 13 -4.59 7.07 9.53
N ASP A 14 -4.60 8.11 8.70
CA ASP A 14 -3.45 8.49 7.86
C ASP A 14 -2.24 8.87 8.72
N CYS A 15 -2.45 9.69 9.76
CA CYS A 15 -1.38 10.03 10.70
C CYS A 15 -0.83 8.78 11.41
N ARG A 16 -1.73 7.89 11.87
CA ARG A 16 -1.32 6.63 12.52
C ARG A 16 -0.55 5.72 11.57
N LEU A 17 -0.96 5.63 10.31
CA LEU A 17 -0.25 4.88 9.28
C LEU A 17 1.19 5.42 9.10
N LEU A 18 1.34 6.74 8.99
CA LEU A 18 2.65 7.38 8.87
C LEU A 18 3.53 7.14 10.10
N GLU A 19 2.97 7.23 11.30
CA GLU A 19 3.69 6.91 12.54
C GLU A 19 4.23 5.49 12.53
N LEU A 20 3.41 4.50 12.13
CA LEU A 20 3.85 3.12 12.00
C LEU A 20 4.91 2.95 10.91
N MET A 21 4.73 3.62 9.76
CA MET A 21 5.73 3.59 8.69
C MET A 21 7.08 4.13 9.14
N CYS A 22 7.11 5.20 9.94
CA CYS A 22 8.34 5.71 10.54
C CYS A 22 8.90 4.75 11.61
N LEU A 23 8.04 4.24 12.50
CA LEU A 23 8.42 3.35 13.60
C LEU A 23 9.08 2.06 13.09
N TYR A 24 8.51 1.46 12.06
CA TYR A 24 9.00 0.23 11.45
C TYR A 24 10.00 0.46 10.32
N LYS A 25 10.53 1.69 10.19
CA LYS A 25 11.53 2.08 9.19
C LYS A 25 11.09 1.83 7.73
N PHE A 26 9.79 1.72 7.48
CA PHE A 26 9.25 1.74 6.13
C PHE A 26 9.55 3.09 5.46
N ILE A 27 9.51 4.20 6.23
CA ILE A 27 10.01 5.52 5.80
C ILE A 27 11.19 5.90 6.70
N GLU A 28 12.31 6.29 6.08
CA GLU A 28 13.50 6.76 6.78
C GLU A 28 13.96 8.10 6.20
N TRP A 29 14.27 9.05 7.08
CA TRP A 29 14.97 10.29 6.73
C TRP A 29 16.44 10.18 7.11
N ARG A 30 17.33 10.68 6.25
CA ARG A 30 18.78 10.72 6.45
C ARG A 30 19.32 12.14 6.28
N GLU A 31 20.30 12.48 7.10
CA GLU A 31 20.98 13.78 7.05
C GLU A 31 21.71 14.00 5.72
N SER A 32 22.37 12.97 5.18
CA SER A 32 22.99 13.00 3.87
C SER A 32 22.05 12.51 2.77
N THR A 33 22.15 13.12 1.59
CA THR A 33 21.45 12.61 0.42
C THR A 33 22.05 11.29 -0.05
N PHE A 34 21.22 10.46 -0.64
CA PHE A 34 21.64 9.26 -1.36
C PHE A 34 21.02 9.26 -2.76
N ARG A 35 21.67 8.58 -3.70
CA ARG A 35 21.24 8.52 -5.10
C ARG A 35 20.30 7.35 -5.32
N LEU A 36 19.08 7.63 -5.78
CA LEU A 36 18.10 6.65 -6.21
C LEU A 36 18.50 6.02 -7.55
N ASN A 37 17.90 4.88 -7.90
CA ASN A 37 18.10 4.24 -9.21
C ASN A 37 17.69 5.13 -10.40
N SER A 38 16.78 6.09 -10.17
CA SER A 38 16.41 7.13 -11.15
C SER A 38 17.50 8.19 -11.36
N GLY A 39 18.56 8.17 -10.55
CA GLY A 39 19.62 9.17 -10.52
C GLY A 39 19.31 10.39 -9.65
N ILE A 40 18.10 10.51 -9.12
CA ILE A 40 17.66 11.60 -8.23
C ILE A 40 18.31 11.44 -6.85
N GLU A 41 18.77 12.54 -6.26
CA GLU A 41 19.22 12.58 -4.87
C GLU A 41 18.05 12.82 -3.92
N SER A 42 17.98 12.06 -2.84
CA SER A 42 16.92 12.17 -1.84
C SER A 42 17.49 12.04 -0.43
N HIS A 43 16.87 12.75 0.53
CA HIS A 43 17.05 12.52 1.97
C HIS A 43 16.10 11.45 2.51
N VAL A 44 15.04 11.11 1.77
CA VAL A 44 13.97 10.22 2.20
C VAL A 44 14.02 8.93 1.41
N TYR A 45 14.13 7.81 2.13
CA TYR A 45 13.99 6.47 1.58
C TYR A 45 12.64 5.88 1.98
N VAL A 46 11.97 5.23 1.02
CA VAL A 46 10.76 4.45 1.26
C VAL A 46 11.10 3.00 0.96
N PHE A 47 11.13 2.19 1.99
CA PHE A 47 11.26 0.74 1.90
C PHE A 47 9.88 0.12 1.63
N GLY A 48 9.79 -1.20 1.60
CA GLY A 48 8.48 -1.81 1.36
C GLY A 48 8.48 -3.30 1.12
N ARG A 49 9.65 -3.96 1.16
CA ARG A 49 9.75 -5.40 1.02
C ARG A 49 9.48 -6.09 2.36
N GLU A 50 10.50 -6.22 3.19
CA GLU A 50 10.46 -6.97 4.46
C GLU A 50 9.66 -6.20 5.52
N ASP A 51 9.77 -4.87 5.51
CA ASP A 51 9.16 -3.99 6.52
C ASP A 51 7.62 -4.04 6.52
N THR A 52 7.03 -4.34 5.35
CA THR A 52 5.58 -4.46 5.18
C THR A 52 5.07 -5.79 5.75
N THR A 53 5.81 -6.89 5.58
CA THR A 53 5.34 -8.24 5.96
C THR A 53 5.70 -8.63 7.38
N ASP A 54 6.74 -8.02 7.95
CA ASP A 54 7.19 -8.34 9.30
C ASP A 54 6.32 -7.67 10.40
N ASN A 55 5.45 -6.74 10.01
CA ASN A 55 4.65 -5.93 10.92
C ASN A 55 3.15 -6.02 10.56
N PRO A 56 2.39 -6.97 11.15
CA PRO A 56 1.00 -7.24 10.76
C PRO A 56 0.05 -6.04 10.89
N GLU A 57 0.24 -5.16 11.89
CA GLU A 57 -0.56 -3.93 12.04
C GLU A 57 -0.34 -2.99 10.84
N LEU A 58 0.92 -2.79 10.45
CA LEU A 58 1.27 -1.96 9.30
C LEU A 58 0.73 -2.57 8.00
N GLU A 59 0.89 -3.88 7.82
CA GLU A 59 0.36 -4.61 6.66
C GLU A 59 -1.16 -4.42 6.54
N TRP A 60 -1.88 -4.58 7.65
CA TRP A 60 -3.33 -4.38 7.71
C TRP A 60 -3.74 -2.97 7.30
N MET A 61 -3.08 -1.95 7.87
CA MET A 61 -3.40 -0.55 7.59
C MET A 61 -3.09 -0.17 6.14
N ILE A 62 -1.98 -0.66 5.57
CA ILE A 62 -1.66 -0.48 4.16
C ILE A 62 -2.72 -1.17 3.31
N GLY A 63 -3.03 -2.44 3.58
CA GLY A 63 -4.07 -3.19 2.86
C GLY A 63 -5.42 -2.48 2.87
N ARG A 64 -5.82 -1.94 4.03
CA ARG A 64 -7.04 -1.16 4.19
C ARG A 64 -7.03 0.12 3.36
N LYS A 65 -5.96 0.91 3.44
CA LYS A 65 -5.84 2.15 2.66
C LYS A 65 -5.85 1.87 1.16
N THR A 66 -5.20 0.80 0.72
CA THR A 66 -5.23 0.33 -0.67
C THR A 66 -6.64 -0.08 -1.08
N ALA A 67 -7.36 -0.87 -0.27
CA ALA A 67 -8.73 -1.28 -0.57
C ALA A 67 -9.70 -0.10 -0.68
N LEU A 68 -9.61 0.87 0.24
CA LEU A 68 -10.40 2.11 0.20
C LEU A 68 -10.08 2.94 -1.05
N THR A 69 -8.81 3.02 -1.43
CA THR A 69 -8.38 3.73 -2.64
C THR A 69 -8.96 3.08 -3.89
N ILE A 70 -8.90 1.74 -4.00
CA ILE A 70 -9.48 0.98 -5.11
C ILE A 70 -10.99 1.15 -5.18
N LYS A 71 -11.68 1.14 -4.03
CA LYS A 71 -13.13 1.36 -3.95
C LYS A 71 -13.53 2.76 -4.45
N ALA A 72 -12.69 3.77 -4.25
CA ALA A 72 -12.95 5.14 -4.67
C ALA A 72 -12.78 5.36 -6.19
N VAL A 73 -12.13 4.43 -6.91
CA VAL A 73 -11.95 4.51 -8.36
C VAL A 73 -13.26 4.12 -9.08
N PRO A 74 -13.73 4.91 -10.05
CA PRO A 74 -14.86 4.52 -10.89
C PRO A 74 -14.41 3.43 -11.88
N TRP A 75 -14.89 2.21 -11.69
CA TRP A 75 -14.59 1.10 -12.59
C TRP A 75 -15.67 0.97 -13.68
N PRO A 76 -15.26 0.74 -14.94
CA PRO A 76 -16.19 0.69 -16.06
C PRO A 76 -17.06 -0.58 -16.10
N ASP A 77 -16.62 -1.68 -15.46
CA ASP A 77 -17.33 -2.95 -15.45
C ASP A 77 -17.66 -3.41 -14.03
N LYS A 78 -18.76 -4.17 -13.88
CA LYS A 78 -19.17 -4.77 -12.60
C LYS A 78 -18.39 -6.04 -12.24
N LYS A 79 -17.20 -6.22 -12.82
CA LYS A 79 -16.39 -7.42 -12.55
C LYS A 79 -15.69 -7.28 -11.20
N GLN A 80 -15.40 -8.44 -10.62
CA GLN A 80 -14.56 -8.50 -9.43
C GLN A 80 -13.19 -7.89 -9.73
N ILE A 81 -12.78 -6.89 -8.94
CA ILE A 81 -11.45 -6.31 -9.05
C ILE A 81 -10.43 -7.32 -8.52
N CYS A 82 -9.43 -7.61 -9.35
CA CYS A 82 -8.36 -8.55 -9.05
C CYS A 82 -7.01 -7.84 -9.06
N LEU A 83 -6.32 -7.83 -7.92
CA LEU A 83 -4.98 -7.29 -7.80
C LEU A 83 -3.93 -8.35 -8.17
N ILE A 84 -2.93 -7.94 -8.95
CA ILE A 84 -1.75 -8.75 -9.25
C ILE A 84 -0.55 -7.99 -8.71
N GLY A 85 -0.01 -8.46 -7.59
CA GLY A 85 1.13 -7.84 -6.94
C GLY A 85 2.44 -8.22 -7.63
N ILE A 86 3.26 -7.22 -7.97
CA ILE A 86 4.61 -7.44 -8.49
C ILE A 86 5.50 -7.92 -7.33
N PRO A 87 6.18 -9.07 -7.45
CA PRO A 87 7.04 -9.57 -6.38
C PRO A 87 8.18 -8.61 -6.01
N THR A 88 8.58 -8.53 -4.74
CA THR A 88 8.03 -9.23 -3.56
C THR A 88 7.00 -8.40 -2.81
N ALA A 89 7.28 -7.11 -2.59
CA ALA A 89 6.45 -6.17 -1.83
C ALA A 89 5.00 -6.07 -2.33
N GLY A 90 4.82 -5.99 -3.65
CA GLY A 90 3.49 -5.83 -4.25
C GLY A 90 2.58 -7.03 -3.98
N THR A 91 3.15 -8.23 -3.83
CA THR A 91 2.38 -9.44 -3.52
C THR A 91 1.73 -9.36 -2.14
N ALA A 92 2.48 -8.95 -1.12
CA ALA A 92 1.96 -8.77 0.23
C ALA A 92 0.84 -7.72 0.27
N ILE A 93 1.06 -6.56 -0.35
CA ILE A 93 0.06 -5.48 -0.40
C ILE A 93 -1.23 -5.94 -1.12
N ALA A 94 -1.10 -6.66 -2.24
CA ALA A 94 -2.26 -7.17 -2.97
C ALA A 94 -3.06 -8.18 -2.14
N GLN A 95 -2.37 -9.07 -1.43
CA GLN A 95 -2.99 -10.04 -0.53
C GLN A 95 -3.67 -9.35 0.65
N ALA A 96 -2.98 -8.43 1.34
CA ALA A 96 -3.51 -7.67 2.46
C ALA A 96 -4.78 -6.89 2.06
N ALA A 97 -4.76 -6.19 0.93
CA ALA A 97 -5.91 -5.45 0.44
C ALA A 97 -7.12 -6.36 0.16
N ALA A 98 -6.90 -7.55 -0.41
CA ALA A 98 -7.97 -8.52 -0.64
C ALA A 98 -8.55 -9.07 0.69
N MET A 99 -7.69 -9.41 1.64
CA MET A 99 -8.10 -9.91 2.96
C MET A 99 -8.90 -8.87 3.75
N VAL A 100 -8.40 -7.63 3.81
CA VAL A 100 -9.08 -6.52 4.47
C VAL A 100 -10.42 -6.20 3.78
N SER A 101 -10.44 -6.20 2.44
CA SER A 101 -11.67 -5.98 1.67
C SER A 101 -12.77 -6.96 2.03
N TRP A 102 -12.43 -8.23 2.19
CA TRP A 102 -13.36 -9.26 2.65
C TRP A 102 -13.80 -9.04 4.10
N GLN A 103 -12.85 -8.88 5.02
CA GLN A 103 -13.12 -8.78 6.46
C GLN A 103 -13.94 -7.53 6.83
N GLU A 104 -13.57 -6.36 6.29
CA GLU A 104 -14.19 -5.07 6.60
C GLU A 104 -15.35 -4.71 5.65
N LYS A 105 -15.69 -5.60 4.71
CA LYS A 105 -16.74 -5.39 3.70
C LYS A 105 -16.50 -4.14 2.84
N ILE A 106 -15.22 -3.87 2.51
CA ILE A 106 -14.83 -2.79 1.61
C ILE A 106 -14.96 -3.31 0.18
N TYR A 107 -16.15 -3.12 -0.41
CA TYR A 107 -16.43 -3.60 -1.76
C TYR A 107 -16.12 -2.57 -2.83
N ALA A 108 -15.41 -3.01 -3.87
CA ALA A 108 -15.26 -2.31 -5.13
C ALA A 108 -16.15 -3.02 -6.16
N ASN A 109 -17.01 -2.28 -6.85
CA ASN A 109 -18.02 -2.86 -7.77
C ASN A 109 -18.95 -3.90 -7.12
N GLU A 110 -19.48 -3.60 -5.92
CA GLU A 110 -20.41 -4.50 -5.21
C GLU A 110 -19.78 -5.85 -4.80
N GLN A 111 -18.48 -6.06 -5.01
CA GLN A 111 -17.77 -7.29 -4.68
C GLN A 111 -16.50 -7.03 -3.86
N PRO A 112 -16.03 -8.00 -3.06
CA PRO A 112 -14.73 -7.92 -2.43
C PRO A 112 -13.61 -7.98 -3.47
N ILE A 113 -12.51 -7.29 -3.18
CA ILE A 113 -11.27 -7.33 -3.96
C ILE A 113 -10.65 -8.72 -3.81
N CYS A 114 -10.25 -9.33 -4.91
CA CYS A 114 -9.45 -10.55 -4.89
C CYS A 114 -8.00 -10.27 -5.30
N HIS A 115 -7.12 -11.25 -5.10
CA HIS A 115 -5.72 -11.15 -5.53
C HIS A 115 -5.29 -12.43 -6.26
N ARG A 116 -4.27 -12.30 -7.11
CA ARG A 116 -3.58 -13.42 -7.75
C ARG A 116 -2.08 -13.28 -7.56
N ILE A 117 -1.45 -14.42 -7.32
CA ILE A 117 0.01 -14.53 -7.30
C ILE A 117 0.49 -14.59 -8.75
N MET A 118 1.43 -13.71 -9.12
CA MET A 118 2.10 -13.78 -10.41
C MET A 118 2.88 -15.11 -10.47
N ARG A 119 2.50 -15.99 -11.42
CA ARG A 119 3.27 -17.22 -11.66
C ARG A 119 4.56 -16.84 -12.39
N GLU A 120 5.70 -17.34 -11.95
CA GLU A 120 6.93 -17.26 -12.74
C GLU A 120 6.66 -17.87 -14.12
N CYS A 121 6.99 -17.14 -15.18
CA CYS A 121 7.14 -17.75 -16.50
C CYS A 121 8.34 -18.68 -16.41
N GLN A 122 8.11 -19.99 -16.31
CA GLN A 122 9.15 -20.99 -16.56
C GLN A 122 9.56 -20.83 -18.03
N ASN A 123 10.71 -20.22 -18.27
CA ASN A 123 11.39 -20.23 -19.56
C ASN A 123 12.27 -21.46 -19.66
#